data_AF-A0A4W5MYY5-F1
#
_entry.id   AF-A0A4W5MYY5-F1
#
_cell.length_a   1.000
_cell.length_b   1.000
_cell.length_c   1.000
_cell.angle_alpha   90.00
_cell.angle_beta   90.00
_cell.angle_gamma   90.00
#
_symmetry.space_group_name_H-M   'P 1'
#
loop_
_entity.id
_entity.type
_entity.pdbx_description
1 polymer ?
#
loop_
_entity_poly.entity_id
_entity_poly.type
_entity_poly.pdbx_seq_one_letter_code
_entity_poly.pdbx_strand_id
1 'polypeptide(L)'
;MACPENMFFLIGLFMSGVLACFGQRDLIATMPDRLHVLTGSCMQIPCSFDIPHQNKYTFNSTILTSGVWIKENPYYSEHPDSVIFNSSKTVNRYQGKITGNMSQKNCTTVFFNVTTSYTNKYFFRIESQPFRSTDPDKSVDIVVRGKRQLLTNYLFQFIFLASNIRVEQMDSLTISVKYLYLQCITDLPSSPILTVSGEVKEGTLVSLNCSAVAPCPEHPPELTWTLPTQFTPENQLQENPDQTKSVLSTVAFTPSYLHHEKNITCTAVYPVGASNKTAEHNMMLNVSCKT
;
A
#
# COMPACT_ATOMS: atom_id res chain seq x y z
N MET A 1 54.18 -6.55 1.60
CA MET A 1 54.22 -5.22 2.25
C MET A 1 52.89 -5.10 3.00
N ALA A 2 52.75 -5.74 4.17
CA ALA A 2 53.23 -5.32 5.49
C ALA A 2 52.45 -4.11 6.02
N CYS A 3 51.54 -4.35 6.97
CA CYS A 3 51.27 -3.42 8.07
C CYS A 3 51.59 -4.17 9.38
N PRO A 4 52.22 -3.50 10.35
CA PRO A 4 53.14 -4.13 11.29
C PRO A 4 52.49 -4.52 12.61
N GLU A 5 53.26 -5.29 13.38
CA GLU A 5 52.92 -5.85 14.68
C GLU A 5 52.55 -4.80 15.73
N ASN A 6 51.58 -5.15 16.59
CA ASN A 6 51.88 -5.16 18.01
C ASN A 6 50.95 -6.12 18.76
N MET A 7 51.51 -7.27 19.12
CA MET A 7 50.95 -8.25 20.04
C MET A 7 51.34 -7.84 21.45
N PHE A 8 50.37 -7.42 22.27
CA PHE A 8 50.48 -7.50 23.73
C PHE A 8 49.23 -8.17 24.28
N PHE A 9 49.44 -9.42 24.71
CA PHE A 9 48.53 -10.17 25.56
C PHE A 9 48.40 -9.46 26.91
N LEU A 10 47.19 -9.03 27.27
CA LEU A 10 46.76 -9.00 28.67
C LEU A 10 45.31 -9.48 28.76
N ILE A 11 45.18 -10.65 29.38
CA ILE A 11 43.94 -11.28 29.80
C ILE A 11 43.30 -10.40 30.87
N GLY A 12 42.09 -9.89 30.62
CA GLY A 12 41.32 -9.09 31.57
C GLY A 12 39.84 -9.17 31.23
N LEU A 13 39.11 -9.95 32.03
CA LEU A 13 37.66 -10.17 31.97
C LEU A 13 36.88 -8.85 31.88
N PHE A 14 36.22 -8.60 30.75
CA PHE A 14 35.11 -7.64 30.67
C PHE A 14 33.99 -8.26 29.86
N MET A 15 32.87 -8.47 30.56
CA MET A 15 31.48 -8.68 30.14
C MET A 15 31.26 -8.81 28.63
N SER A 16 30.61 -9.90 28.22
CA SER A 16 30.08 -10.15 26.89
C SER A 16 29.29 -8.96 26.31
N GLY A 17 30.02 -7.97 25.80
CA GLY A 17 29.54 -7.01 24.84
C GLY A 17 29.39 -7.78 23.56
N VAL A 18 28.16 -8.21 23.28
CA VAL A 18 27.75 -8.55 21.92
C VAL A 18 28.07 -7.31 21.09
N LEU A 19 29.25 -7.31 20.45
CA LEU A 19 29.52 -6.43 19.32
C LEU A 19 28.56 -6.92 18.24
N ALA A 20 27.33 -6.41 18.26
CA ALA A 20 26.49 -6.45 17.10
C ALA A 20 27.26 -5.66 16.04
N CYS A 21 27.91 -6.38 15.11
CA CYS A 21 28.26 -5.84 13.82
C CYS A 21 26.94 -5.41 13.17
N PHE A 22 26.45 -4.22 13.50
CA PHE A 22 25.43 -3.57 12.72
C PHE A 22 26.08 -3.32 11.35
N GLY A 23 25.78 -4.20 10.39
CA GLY A 23 26.16 -4.00 9.00
C GLY A 23 25.73 -2.60 8.60
N GLN A 24 26.69 -1.77 8.22
CA GLN A 24 26.41 -0.39 7.85
C GLN A 24 25.56 -0.41 6.58
N ARG A 25 24.37 0.19 6.61
CA ARG A 25 23.51 0.25 5.42
C ARG A 25 24.15 1.19 4.39
N ASP A 26 24.23 0.74 3.15
CA ASP A 26 24.75 1.55 2.05
C ASP A 26 23.70 2.50 1.48
N LEU A 27 22.42 2.14 1.63
CA LEU A 27 21.25 2.89 1.18
C LEU A 27 20.17 2.79 2.26
N ILE A 28 19.48 3.90 2.51
CA ILE A 28 18.31 3.96 3.38
C ILE A 28 17.14 4.40 2.52
N ALA A 29 16.18 3.51 2.29
CA ALA A 29 14.96 3.83 1.55
C ALA A 29 13.83 4.18 2.52
N THR A 30 12.99 5.14 2.14
CA THR A 30 11.76 5.51 2.84
C THR A 30 10.61 5.31 1.88
N MET A 31 9.68 4.41 2.25
CA MET A 31 8.49 4.06 1.48
C MET A 31 7.45 3.43 2.43
N PRO A 32 6.18 3.32 2.06
CA PRO A 32 5.16 2.68 2.87
C PRO A 32 5.41 1.18 2.98
N ASP A 33 5.03 0.60 4.12
CA ASP A 33 5.21 -0.84 4.36
C ASP A 33 4.23 -1.70 3.55
N ARG A 34 3.01 -1.19 3.34
CA ARG A 34 1.96 -1.89 2.62
C ARG A 34 1.08 -0.93 1.84
N LEU A 35 0.70 -1.34 0.63
CA LEU A 35 -0.23 -0.60 -0.23
C LEU A 35 -1.38 -1.52 -0.68
N HIS A 36 -2.59 -0.97 -0.64
CA HIS A 36 -3.78 -1.62 -1.20
C HIS A 36 -4.18 -0.91 -2.49
N VAL A 37 -4.39 -1.68 -3.56
CA VAL A 37 -4.75 -1.17 -4.88
C VAL A 37 -5.80 -2.06 -5.54
N LEU A 38 -6.59 -1.49 -6.44
CA LEU A 38 -7.59 -2.23 -7.22
C LEU A 38 -7.02 -2.68 -8.57
N THR A 39 -7.35 -3.90 -8.98
CA THR A 39 -7.01 -4.41 -10.32
C THR A 39 -7.59 -3.51 -11.42
N GLY A 40 -6.80 -3.18 -12.43
CA GLY A 40 -7.17 -2.28 -13.53
C GLY A 40 -6.99 -0.78 -13.21
N SER A 41 -6.57 -0.42 -12.00
CA SER A 41 -6.25 0.96 -11.63
C SER A 41 -4.73 1.21 -11.67
N CYS A 42 -4.32 2.42 -11.31
CA CYS A 42 -2.92 2.82 -11.11
C CYS A 42 -2.55 2.82 -9.62
N MET A 43 -1.26 2.79 -9.32
CA MET A 43 -0.73 3.02 -7.98
C MET A 43 0.53 3.89 -8.02
N GLN A 44 0.66 4.78 -7.07
CA GLN A 44 1.87 5.55 -6.79
C GLN A 44 2.51 5.02 -5.51
N ILE A 45 3.78 4.65 -5.62
CA ILE A 45 4.62 4.28 -4.48
C ILE A 45 5.44 5.52 -4.12
N PRO A 46 5.07 6.26 -3.07
CA PRO A 46 5.89 7.35 -2.58
C PRO A 46 7.19 6.76 -2.04
N CYS A 47 8.31 7.34 -2.49
CA CYS A 47 9.63 6.80 -2.21
C CYS A 47 10.64 7.95 -2.16
N SER A 48 11.44 7.96 -1.10
CA SER A 48 12.68 8.74 -1.02
C SER A 48 13.81 7.85 -0.56
N PHE A 49 15.05 8.29 -0.80
CA PHE A 49 16.22 7.55 -0.33
C PHE A 49 17.29 8.48 0.20
N ASP A 50 18.11 7.95 1.10
CA ASP A 50 19.28 8.61 1.62
C ASP A 50 20.50 7.69 1.57
N ILE A 51 21.65 8.30 1.40
CA ILE A 51 22.94 7.62 1.28
C ILE A 51 23.76 8.04 2.49
N PRO A 52 24.07 7.11 3.40
CA PRO A 52 24.85 7.41 4.60
C PRO A 52 26.23 8.00 4.28
N HIS A 53 26.75 8.80 5.21
CA HIS A 53 27.90 9.67 4.99
C HIS A 53 29.16 8.93 4.48
N GLN A 54 29.32 7.65 4.81
CA GLN A 54 30.43 6.81 4.37
C GLN A 54 30.48 6.62 2.84
N ASN A 55 29.32 6.65 2.17
CA ASN A 55 29.18 6.47 0.72
C ASN A 55 28.82 7.78 -0.01
N LYS A 56 28.92 8.92 0.69
CA LYS A 56 28.52 10.24 0.15
C LYS A 56 29.39 10.68 -1.03
N TYR A 57 30.63 10.20 -1.11
CA TYR A 57 31.58 10.55 -2.17
C TYR A 57 31.48 9.66 -3.42
N THR A 58 30.75 8.55 -3.34
CA THR A 58 30.53 7.60 -4.46
C THR A 58 29.25 7.87 -5.22
N PHE A 59 28.27 8.54 -4.60
CA PHE A 59 27.04 8.97 -5.27
C PHE A 59 27.18 10.40 -5.78
N ASN A 60 27.00 10.57 -7.09
CA ASN A 60 26.98 11.87 -7.74
C ASN A 60 25.59 12.10 -8.34
N SER A 61 24.87 13.11 -7.85
CA SER A 61 23.53 13.48 -8.30
C SER A 61 23.46 13.95 -9.76
N THR A 62 24.61 14.25 -10.37
CA THR A 62 24.76 14.62 -11.78
C THR A 62 24.87 13.39 -12.70
N ILE A 63 25.17 12.20 -12.16
CA ILE A 63 25.17 10.94 -12.92
C ILE A 63 23.73 10.47 -13.08
N LEU A 64 23.38 10.05 -14.30
CA LEU A 64 22.06 9.51 -14.61
C LEU A 64 21.79 8.26 -13.74
N THR A 65 21.00 8.48 -12.70
CA THR A 65 20.67 7.46 -11.71
C THR A 65 19.42 6.75 -12.15
N SER A 66 19.51 5.43 -12.30
CA SER A 66 18.38 4.59 -12.66
C SER A 66 17.79 3.90 -11.43
N GLY A 67 16.47 3.82 -11.37
CA GLY A 67 15.75 3.10 -10.33
C GLY A 67 15.28 1.75 -10.85
N VAL A 68 15.42 0.72 -10.02
CA VAL A 68 15.03 -0.66 -10.33
C VAL A 68 14.14 -1.19 -9.22
N TRP A 69 13.01 -1.76 -9.59
CA TRP A 69 12.12 -2.47 -8.67
C TRP A 69 12.30 -3.98 -8.81
N ILE A 70 12.55 -4.62 -7.68
CA ILE A 70 12.86 -6.05 -7.59
C ILE A 70 11.80 -6.73 -6.74
N LYS A 71 11.33 -7.88 -7.21
CA LYS A 71 10.29 -8.70 -6.57
C LYS A 71 10.93 -9.78 -5.68
N GLU A 72 10.33 -10.03 -4.52
CA GLU A 72 10.66 -11.11 -3.55
C GLU A 72 12.02 -11.01 -2.86
N ASN A 73 13.13 -10.89 -3.61
CA ASN A 73 14.48 -10.96 -3.08
C ASN A 73 15.25 -9.64 -3.28
N PRO A 74 15.84 -9.04 -2.23
CA PRO A 74 16.66 -7.83 -2.37
C PRO A 74 18.01 -8.06 -3.09
N TYR A 75 18.50 -9.31 -3.16
CA TYR A 75 19.81 -9.66 -3.73
C TYR A 75 19.71 -9.84 -5.26
N TYR A 76 20.10 -8.78 -5.99
CA TYR A 76 20.05 -8.68 -7.45
C TYR A 76 20.79 -9.81 -8.21
N SER A 77 21.81 -10.43 -7.61
CA SER A 77 22.72 -11.36 -8.28
C SER A 77 22.16 -12.76 -8.55
N GLU A 78 21.08 -13.17 -7.88
CA GLU A 78 20.64 -14.57 -7.92
C GLU A 78 19.51 -14.83 -8.92
N HIS A 79 18.70 -13.81 -9.28
CA HIS A 79 17.52 -14.00 -10.14
C HIS A 79 17.23 -12.78 -11.02
N PRO A 80 17.70 -12.70 -12.28
CA PRO A 80 17.36 -11.58 -13.19
C PRO A 80 15.86 -11.48 -13.48
N ASP A 81 15.13 -12.59 -13.33
CA ASP A 81 13.67 -12.64 -13.45
C ASP A 81 12.92 -11.92 -12.32
N SER A 82 13.58 -11.58 -11.22
CA SER A 82 12.98 -10.80 -10.13
C SER A 82 12.76 -9.31 -10.50
N VAL A 83 13.46 -8.81 -11.51
CA VAL A 83 13.36 -7.40 -11.92
C VAL A 83 12.05 -7.20 -12.68
N ILE A 84 11.17 -6.35 -12.11
CA ILE A 84 9.87 -6.04 -12.72
C ILE A 84 9.88 -4.73 -13.50
N PHE A 85 10.75 -3.79 -13.10
CA PHE A 85 10.88 -2.48 -13.68
C PHE A 85 12.30 -1.95 -13.53
N ASN A 86 12.82 -1.36 -14.60
CA ASN A 86 14.11 -0.67 -14.66
C ASN A 86 13.95 0.58 -15.52
N SER A 87 14.24 1.75 -14.95
CA SER A 87 14.06 3.03 -15.64
C SER A 87 15.04 3.26 -16.81
N SER A 88 16.17 2.54 -16.87
CA SER A 88 17.08 2.60 -18.03
C SER A 88 16.56 1.83 -19.24
N LYS A 89 15.58 0.92 -19.04
CA LYS A 89 15.02 0.08 -20.09
C LYS A 89 13.73 0.69 -20.64
N THR A 90 13.53 0.55 -21.94
CA THR A 90 12.30 0.98 -22.63
C THR A 90 11.16 -0.02 -22.44
N VAL A 91 11.47 -1.30 -22.33
CA VAL A 91 10.48 -2.38 -22.14
C VAL A 91 10.69 -3.00 -20.77
N ASN A 92 9.63 -2.97 -19.96
CA ASN A 92 9.58 -3.53 -18.63
C ASN A 92 8.44 -4.54 -18.53
N ARG A 93 8.57 -5.50 -17.60
CA ARG A 93 7.51 -6.50 -17.36
C ARG A 93 6.25 -5.82 -16.86
N TYR A 94 6.41 -4.83 -15.97
CA TYR A 94 5.33 -4.00 -15.46
C TYR A 94 5.39 -2.60 -16.03
N GLN A 95 4.22 -2.05 -16.35
CA GLN A 95 4.08 -0.72 -16.95
C GLN A 95 4.13 0.32 -15.84
N GLY A 96 5.12 1.21 -15.90
CA GLY A 96 5.28 2.23 -14.88
C GLY A 96 6.29 3.28 -15.29
N LYS A 97 6.48 4.27 -14.43
CA LYS A 97 7.44 5.36 -14.60
C LYS A 97 7.82 5.94 -13.24
N ILE A 98 9.10 6.30 -13.09
CA ILE A 98 9.55 7.13 -11.96
C ILE A 98 9.12 8.56 -12.25
N THR A 99 8.23 9.09 -11.42
CA THR A 99 7.75 10.47 -11.49
C THR A 99 8.56 11.41 -10.60
N GLY A 100 9.20 10.86 -9.56
CA GLY A 100 10.14 11.58 -8.71
C GLY A 100 11.43 12.01 -9.43
N ASN A 101 12.05 13.07 -8.92
CA ASN A 101 13.37 13.49 -9.38
C ASN A 101 14.48 12.74 -8.63
N MET A 102 15.14 11.81 -9.31
CA MET A 102 16.23 10.99 -8.75
C MET A 102 17.43 11.84 -8.24
N SER A 103 17.70 13.00 -8.85
CA SER A 103 18.76 13.91 -8.38
C SER A 103 18.40 14.60 -7.06
N GLN A 104 17.11 14.72 -6.76
CA GLN A 104 16.59 15.20 -5.47
C GLN A 104 16.30 14.05 -4.50
N LYS A 105 16.83 12.85 -4.79
CA LYS A 105 16.60 11.61 -4.04
C LYS A 105 15.13 11.20 -3.89
N ASN A 106 14.30 11.61 -4.84
CA ASN A 106 12.90 11.24 -4.90
C ASN A 106 12.73 10.11 -5.92
N CYS A 107 12.41 8.91 -5.42
CA CYS A 107 12.21 7.68 -6.20
C CYS A 107 10.74 7.34 -6.41
N THR A 108 9.83 8.30 -6.20
CA THR A 108 8.39 8.09 -6.35
C THR A 108 8.08 7.49 -7.72
N THR A 109 7.40 6.34 -7.71
CA THR A 109 7.14 5.55 -8.92
C THR A 109 5.65 5.31 -9.07
N VAL A 110 5.13 5.47 -10.29
CA VAL A 110 3.75 5.15 -10.65
C VAL A 110 3.73 3.89 -11.50
N PHE A 111 2.87 2.94 -11.16
CA PHE A 111 2.54 1.78 -11.99
C PHE A 111 1.12 1.92 -12.54
N PHE A 112 0.95 1.56 -13.80
CA PHE A 112 -0.31 1.66 -14.53
C PHE A 112 -0.89 0.27 -14.78
N ASN A 113 -2.23 0.19 -14.86
CA ASN A 113 -2.95 -1.05 -15.18
C ASN A 113 -2.50 -2.23 -14.30
N VAL A 114 -2.54 -2.03 -12.99
CA VAL A 114 -2.10 -3.01 -12.00
C VAL A 114 -3.01 -4.23 -12.06
N THR A 115 -2.45 -5.43 -12.02
CA THR A 115 -3.21 -6.68 -12.01
C THR A 115 -2.91 -7.47 -10.75
N THR A 116 -3.70 -8.51 -10.45
CA THR A 116 -3.47 -9.39 -9.30
C THR A 116 -2.07 -10.02 -9.26
N SER A 117 -1.38 -10.10 -10.41
CA SER A 117 0.01 -10.57 -10.53
C SER A 117 1.05 -9.67 -9.84
N TYR A 118 0.69 -8.42 -9.57
CA TYR A 118 1.53 -7.47 -8.85
C TYR A 118 1.53 -7.73 -7.34
N THR A 119 0.66 -8.60 -6.82
CA THR A 119 0.62 -8.88 -5.37
C THR A 119 1.90 -9.57 -4.93
N ASN A 120 2.76 -8.82 -4.23
CA ASN A 120 4.03 -9.30 -3.70
C ASN A 120 4.75 -8.23 -2.86
N LYS A 121 5.91 -8.60 -2.32
CA LYS A 121 6.88 -7.73 -1.66
C LYS A 121 7.92 -7.24 -2.67
N TYR A 122 8.20 -5.93 -2.64
CA TYR A 122 9.14 -5.29 -3.56
C TYR A 122 10.20 -4.47 -2.84
N PHE A 123 11.38 -4.43 -3.45
CA PHE A 123 12.55 -3.68 -3.00
C PHE A 123 12.96 -2.66 -4.06
N PHE A 124 13.39 -1.49 -3.61
CA PHE A 124 13.93 -0.46 -4.48
C PHE A 124 15.45 -0.53 -4.51
N ARG A 125 15.99 -0.50 -5.73
CA ARG A 125 17.42 -0.53 -6.00
C ARG A 125 17.83 0.68 -6.83
N ILE A 126 18.99 1.24 -6.48
CA ILE A 126 19.61 2.33 -7.22
C ILE A 126 20.76 1.79 -8.06
N GLU A 127 20.77 2.19 -9.33
CA GLU A 127 21.82 1.91 -10.30
C GLU A 127 22.42 3.25 -10.77
N SER A 128 23.54 3.66 -10.16
CA SER A 128 24.24 4.91 -10.47
C SER A 128 25.75 4.68 -10.44
N GLN A 129 26.32 4.16 -11.53
CA GLN A 129 27.73 3.74 -11.57
C GLN A 129 28.68 4.85 -11.09
N PRO A 130 29.59 4.59 -10.13
CA PRO A 130 29.98 3.28 -9.58
C PRO A 130 29.10 2.75 -8.43
N PHE A 131 28.21 3.58 -7.88
CA PHE A 131 27.36 3.24 -6.75
C PHE A 131 26.12 2.43 -7.16
N ARG A 132 25.97 1.24 -6.57
CA ARG A 132 24.77 0.41 -6.76
C ARG A 132 24.40 -0.23 -5.45
N SER A 133 23.18 0.00 -4.99
CA SER A 133 22.75 -0.49 -3.69
C SER A 133 21.24 -0.69 -3.62
N THR A 134 20.83 -1.59 -2.74
CA THR A 134 19.46 -1.93 -2.39
C THR A 134 19.38 -1.85 -0.86
N ASP A 135 18.31 -1.28 -0.31
CA ASP A 135 18.03 -1.38 1.13
C ASP A 135 17.34 -2.73 1.39
N PRO A 136 18.01 -3.72 2.01
CA PRO A 136 17.41 -5.04 2.25
C PRO A 136 16.37 -5.03 3.38
N ASP A 137 16.42 -4.02 4.25
CA ASP A 137 15.56 -3.92 5.42
C ASP A 137 14.26 -3.17 5.11
N LYS A 138 14.21 -2.44 3.99
CA LYS A 138 13.03 -1.72 3.55
C LYS A 138 12.42 -2.27 2.27
N SER A 139 11.13 -2.53 2.33
CA SER A 139 10.31 -3.04 1.22
C SER A 139 8.89 -2.52 1.30
N VAL A 140 8.17 -2.59 0.19
CA VAL A 140 6.73 -2.36 0.13
C VAL A 140 5.98 -3.65 -0.22
N ASP A 141 4.98 -3.99 0.57
CA ASP A 141 4.05 -5.10 0.34
C ASP A 141 2.83 -4.59 -0.44
N ILE A 142 2.69 -4.99 -1.71
CA ILE A 142 1.61 -4.55 -2.57
C ILE A 142 0.54 -5.63 -2.57
N VAL A 143 -0.68 -5.25 -2.21
CA VAL A 143 -1.85 -6.14 -2.18
C VAL A 143 -2.88 -5.62 -3.17
N VAL A 144 -3.04 -6.35 -4.28
CA VAL A 144 -4.01 -6.01 -5.31
C VAL A 144 -5.32 -6.74 -5.05
N ARG A 145 -6.38 -5.97 -4.86
CA ARG A 145 -7.75 -6.46 -4.69
C ARG A 145 -8.46 -6.48 -6.04
N GLY A 146 -9.15 -7.59 -6.31
CA GLY A 146 -9.88 -7.77 -7.57
C GLY A 146 -9.78 -9.18 -8.12
N LYS A 147 -10.72 -9.49 -9.01
CA LYS A 147 -10.94 -10.86 -9.48
C LYS A 147 -9.68 -11.41 -10.14
N ARG A 148 -9.08 -12.43 -9.52
CA ARG A 148 -8.17 -13.33 -10.26
C ARG A 148 -9.03 -13.98 -11.33
N GLN A 149 -8.73 -13.76 -12.61
CA GLN A 149 -9.24 -14.61 -13.71
C GLN A 149 -8.62 -16.01 -13.56
N LEU A 150 -8.92 -16.69 -12.46
CA LEU A 150 -8.79 -18.14 -12.40
C LEU A 150 -9.89 -18.63 -13.32
N LEU A 151 -9.45 -19.08 -14.50
CA LEU A 151 -10.23 -19.79 -15.49
C LEU A 151 -11.31 -20.60 -14.78
N THR A 152 -12.56 -20.19 -14.98
CA THR A 152 -13.79 -20.94 -14.69
C THR A 152 -13.81 -22.34 -15.35
N ASN A 153 -12.73 -22.75 -16.03
CA ASN A 153 -12.54 -24.08 -16.60
C ASN A 153 -11.99 -25.14 -15.62
N TYR A 154 -11.26 -24.79 -14.54
CA TYR A 154 -10.71 -25.82 -13.64
C TYR A 154 -11.72 -26.33 -12.61
N LEU A 155 -12.68 -25.49 -12.16
CA LEU A 155 -13.67 -25.92 -11.17
C LEU A 155 -14.68 -26.92 -11.76
N PHE A 156 -15.01 -26.82 -13.06
CA PHE A 156 -15.85 -27.81 -13.74
C PHE A 156 -15.12 -29.13 -14.01
N GLN A 157 -13.80 -29.10 -14.21
CA GLN A 157 -13.03 -30.30 -14.56
C GLN A 157 -12.71 -31.19 -13.34
N PHE A 158 -12.61 -30.62 -12.14
CA PHE A 158 -12.43 -31.39 -10.90
C PHE A 158 -13.71 -32.07 -10.38
N ILE A 159 -14.90 -31.58 -10.75
CA ILE A 159 -16.17 -32.22 -10.38
C ILE A 159 -16.31 -33.62 -11.03
N PHE A 160 -15.59 -33.90 -12.13
CA PHE A 160 -15.66 -35.19 -12.82
C PHE A 160 -14.60 -36.24 -12.39
N LEU A 161 -13.56 -35.88 -11.62
CA LEU A 161 -12.43 -36.80 -11.34
C LEU A 161 -12.34 -37.31 -9.90
N ALA A 162 -13.19 -36.84 -8.98
CA ALA A 162 -13.22 -37.34 -7.60
C ALA A 162 -14.43 -38.23 -7.35
N SER A 163 -14.45 -39.42 -7.95
CA SER A 163 -15.18 -40.55 -7.39
C SER A 163 -14.41 -41.07 -6.16
N ASN A 164 -15.04 -40.99 -4.99
CA ASN A 164 -14.66 -41.60 -3.69
C ASN A 164 -13.72 -40.83 -2.74
N ILE A 165 -14.12 -39.65 -2.27
CA ILE A 165 -13.65 -39.14 -0.96
C ILE A 165 -14.87 -38.81 -0.09
N ARG A 166 -14.91 -39.39 1.12
CA ARG A 166 -15.91 -39.17 2.15
C ARG A 166 -15.68 -37.79 2.80
N VAL A 167 -16.36 -36.77 2.27
CA VAL A 167 -16.54 -35.46 2.92
C VAL A 167 -17.90 -35.51 3.63
N GLU A 168 -17.95 -36.11 4.81
CA GLU A 168 -19.21 -36.08 5.57
C GLU A 168 -19.45 -34.66 6.10
N GLN A 169 -20.50 -34.05 5.56
CA GLN A 169 -21.24 -32.87 6.05
C GLN A 169 -20.84 -31.46 5.60
N MET A 170 -20.56 -31.22 4.30
CA MET A 170 -20.93 -29.94 3.66
C MET A 170 -21.37 -30.18 2.21
N ASP A 171 -22.59 -29.79 1.86
CA ASP A 171 -23.10 -29.90 0.49
C ASP A 171 -22.22 -29.10 -0.48
N SER A 172 -21.98 -29.64 -1.69
CA SER A 172 -21.11 -29.01 -2.72
C SER A 172 -21.54 -27.58 -3.09
N LEU A 173 -22.83 -27.30 -2.95
CA LEU A 173 -23.43 -25.97 -3.10
C LEU A 173 -22.90 -25.01 -2.01
N THR A 174 -22.84 -25.44 -0.76
CA THR A 174 -22.35 -24.64 0.38
C THR A 174 -20.88 -24.30 0.23
N ILE A 175 -20.05 -25.22 -0.28
CA ILE A 175 -18.63 -24.97 -0.55
C ILE A 175 -18.48 -23.93 -1.68
N SER A 176 -19.25 -24.09 -2.76
CA SER A 176 -19.22 -23.17 -3.91
C SER A 176 -19.69 -21.75 -3.52
N VAL A 177 -20.75 -21.65 -2.70
CA VAL A 177 -21.25 -20.38 -2.19
C VAL A 177 -20.25 -19.72 -1.23
N LYS A 178 -19.63 -20.48 -0.32
CA LYS A 178 -18.57 -19.95 0.56
C LYS A 178 -17.36 -19.45 -0.24
N TYR A 179 -16.95 -20.16 -1.28
CA TYR A 179 -15.85 -19.77 -2.15
C TYR A 179 -16.18 -18.49 -2.94
N LEU A 180 -17.38 -18.40 -3.54
CA LEU A 180 -17.87 -17.20 -4.22
C LEU A 180 -17.97 -16.00 -3.27
N TYR A 181 -18.42 -16.22 -2.04
CA TYR A 181 -18.48 -15.20 -1.00
C TYR A 181 -17.08 -14.71 -0.61
N LEU A 182 -16.11 -15.62 -0.40
CA LEU A 182 -14.72 -15.27 -0.10
C LEU A 182 -14.09 -14.43 -1.22
N GLN A 183 -14.33 -14.81 -2.47
CA GLN A 183 -13.81 -14.11 -3.64
C GLN A 183 -14.42 -12.70 -3.80
N CYS A 184 -15.69 -12.53 -3.44
CA CYS A 184 -16.34 -11.22 -3.45
C CYS A 184 -15.69 -10.25 -2.44
N ILE A 185 -15.32 -10.76 -1.25
CA ILE A 185 -14.67 -9.96 -0.20
C ILE A 185 -13.29 -9.45 -0.64
N THR A 186 -12.51 -10.27 -1.36
CA THR A 186 -11.17 -9.88 -1.84
C THR A 186 -11.18 -8.87 -2.97
N ASP A 187 -12.33 -8.66 -3.61
CA ASP A 187 -12.50 -7.79 -4.77
C ASP A 187 -12.93 -6.36 -4.40
N LEU A 188 -13.25 -6.11 -3.13
CA LEU A 188 -13.76 -4.82 -2.66
C LEU A 188 -12.62 -3.91 -2.20
N PRO A 189 -12.65 -2.59 -2.52
CA PRO A 189 -11.71 -1.65 -1.95
C PRO A 189 -11.75 -1.63 -0.43
N SER A 190 -10.69 -1.11 0.18
CA SER A 190 -10.68 -0.84 1.62
C SER A 190 -11.80 0.14 1.97
N SER A 191 -12.55 -0.16 3.04
CA SER A 191 -13.59 0.72 3.56
C SER A 191 -13.01 2.08 3.95
N PRO A 192 -13.69 3.19 3.66
CA PRO A 192 -13.25 4.49 4.13
C PRO A 192 -13.27 4.56 5.66
N ILE A 193 -12.47 5.46 6.22
CA ILE A 193 -12.37 5.71 7.66
C ILE A 193 -13.31 6.86 7.99
N LEU A 194 -14.38 6.58 8.73
CA LEU A 194 -15.34 7.58 9.19
C LEU A 194 -15.07 7.91 10.67
N THR A 195 -14.93 9.20 10.98
CA THR A 195 -14.66 9.71 12.34
C THR A 195 -15.54 10.91 12.66
N VAL A 196 -15.81 11.11 13.96
CA VAL A 196 -16.65 12.19 14.48
C VAL A 196 -15.79 13.10 15.35
N SER A 197 -15.86 14.41 15.10
CA SER A 197 -15.15 15.41 15.90
C SER A 197 -16.08 15.97 16.97
N GLY A 198 -15.93 15.49 18.20
CA GLY A 198 -16.68 15.96 19.37
C GLY A 198 -17.88 15.09 19.76
N GLU A 199 -18.59 15.50 20.81
CA GLU A 199 -19.80 14.83 21.29
C GLU A 199 -21.02 15.19 20.42
N VAL A 200 -21.78 14.19 20.00
CA VAL A 200 -23.00 14.39 19.21
C VAL A 200 -24.14 14.80 20.15
N LYS A 201 -24.35 16.10 20.29
CA LYS A 201 -25.44 16.71 21.07
C LYS A 201 -26.46 17.37 20.17
N GLU A 202 -27.73 17.17 20.47
CA GLU A 202 -28.82 17.80 19.76
C GLU A 202 -28.62 19.32 19.62
N GLY A 203 -28.84 19.84 18.40
CA GLY A 203 -28.75 21.26 18.09
C GLY A 203 -27.34 21.86 18.14
N THR A 204 -26.30 21.04 18.34
CA THR A 204 -24.90 21.48 18.35
C THR A 204 -24.24 21.07 17.05
N LEU A 205 -23.56 21.99 16.37
CA LEU A 205 -22.88 21.70 15.11
C LEU A 205 -21.73 20.71 15.34
N VAL A 206 -21.71 19.60 14.61
CA VAL A 206 -20.69 18.55 14.68
C VAL A 206 -20.06 18.33 13.32
N SER A 207 -18.75 18.07 13.29
CA SER A 207 -18.02 17.74 12.07
C SER A 207 -17.78 16.24 11.96
N LEU A 208 -18.14 15.66 10.81
CA LEU A 208 -17.81 14.29 10.44
C LEU A 208 -16.73 14.32 9.38
N ASN A 209 -15.76 13.42 9.53
CA ASN A 209 -14.60 13.33 8.66
C ASN A 209 -14.55 11.93 8.07
N CYS A 210 -14.55 11.84 6.74
CA CYS A 210 -14.39 10.58 6.02
C CYS A 210 -13.09 10.61 5.22
N SER A 211 -12.23 9.62 5.41
CA SER A 211 -10.96 9.49 4.72
C SER A 211 -10.90 8.21 3.89
N ALA A 212 -10.47 8.33 2.64
CA ALA A 212 -10.19 7.20 1.76
C ALA A 212 -8.81 7.35 1.12
N VAL A 213 -8.02 6.27 1.16
CA VAL A 213 -6.69 6.24 0.51
C VAL A 213 -6.87 6.45 -1.00
N ALA A 214 -5.98 7.22 -1.61
CA ALA A 214 -5.91 7.46 -3.05
C ALA A 214 -4.64 6.81 -3.60
N PRO A 215 -4.67 5.50 -3.96
CA PRO A 215 -3.51 4.82 -4.52
C PRO A 215 -2.99 5.49 -5.79
N CYS A 216 -3.86 6.15 -6.55
CA CYS A 216 -3.48 6.91 -7.74
C CYS A 216 -3.87 8.40 -7.59
N PRO A 217 -2.91 9.31 -7.38
CA PRO A 217 -3.21 10.73 -7.19
C PRO A 217 -3.81 11.44 -8.41
N GLU A 218 -3.58 10.92 -9.63
CA GLU A 218 -4.20 11.48 -10.85
C GLU A 218 -5.69 11.12 -10.97
N HIS A 219 -6.12 10.04 -10.30
CA HIS A 219 -7.50 9.54 -10.33
C HIS A 219 -7.97 9.23 -8.90
N PRO A 220 -8.13 10.24 -8.04
CA PRO A 220 -8.54 10.05 -6.65
C PRO A 220 -9.98 9.52 -6.55
N PRO A 221 -10.33 8.83 -5.44
CA PRO A 221 -11.70 8.42 -5.21
C PRO A 221 -12.62 9.62 -4.94
N GLU A 222 -13.87 9.51 -5.37
CA GLU A 222 -14.92 10.46 -5.03
C GLU A 222 -15.60 10.00 -3.73
N LEU A 223 -15.68 10.90 -2.75
CA LEU A 223 -16.36 10.64 -1.48
C LEU A 223 -17.79 11.20 -1.51
N THR A 224 -18.75 10.34 -1.25
CA THR A 224 -20.18 10.69 -1.15
C THR A 224 -20.72 10.33 0.22
N TRP A 225 -21.74 11.06 0.64
CA TRP A 225 -22.34 10.96 1.97
C TRP A 225 -23.84 10.74 1.86
N THR A 226 -24.38 9.88 2.72
CA THR A 226 -25.83 9.79 2.95
C THR A 226 -26.13 10.31 4.35
N LEU A 227 -26.53 11.57 4.43
CA LEU A 227 -26.88 12.25 5.68
C LEU A 227 -28.37 12.63 5.70
N PRO A 228 -28.98 12.75 6.90
CA PRO A 228 -30.39 13.11 7.03
C PRO A 228 -30.73 14.56 6.63
N THR A 229 -29.75 15.47 6.65
CA THR A 229 -29.93 16.91 6.43
C THR A 229 -29.16 17.38 5.20
N GLN A 230 -29.44 18.59 4.70
CA GLN A 230 -28.60 19.22 3.68
C GLN A 230 -27.22 19.56 4.27
N PHE A 231 -26.16 19.28 3.53
CA PHE A 231 -24.77 19.54 3.92
C PHE A 231 -23.96 19.96 2.69
N THR A 232 -22.83 20.61 2.93
CA THR A 232 -21.84 20.93 1.92
C THR A 232 -20.53 20.22 2.29
N PRO A 233 -20.11 19.20 1.53
CA PRO A 233 -18.85 18.52 1.79
C PRO A 233 -17.68 19.39 1.35
N GLU A 234 -16.66 19.47 2.19
CA GLU A 234 -15.36 20.04 1.86
C GLU A 234 -14.36 18.91 1.65
N ASN A 235 -13.82 18.80 0.43
CA ASN A 235 -12.89 17.73 0.06
C ASN A 235 -11.47 18.28 -0.06
N GLN A 236 -10.51 17.59 0.54
CA GLN A 236 -9.10 17.94 0.48
C GLN A 236 -8.24 16.70 0.25
N LEU A 237 -7.18 16.82 -0.55
CA LEU A 237 -6.17 15.77 -0.70
C LEU A 237 -5.12 15.96 0.39
N GLN A 238 -4.99 14.98 1.27
CA GLN A 238 -4.07 14.97 2.39
C GLN A 238 -2.94 13.96 2.17
N GLU A 239 -1.74 14.29 2.63
CA GLU A 239 -0.61 13.37 2.71
C GLU A 239 -0.55 12.71 4.10
N ASN A 240 -0.45 11.39 4.11
CA ASN A 240 -0.39 10.58 5.31
C ASN A 240 1.05 10.47 5.83
N PRO A 241 1.25 10.05 7.09
CA PRO A 241 2.59 9.86 7.66
C PRO A 241 3.49 8.89 6.88
N ASP A 242 2.89 7.95 6.16
CA ASP A 242 3.57 6.99 5.28
C ASP A 242 3.82 7.52 3.85
N GLN A 243 3.63 8.83 3.64
CA GLN A 243 3.71 9.54 2.36
C GLN A 243 2.65 9.14 1.32
N THR A 244 1.72 8.25 1.67
CA THR A 244 0.57 7.96 0.81
C THR A 244 -0.37 9.16 0.79
N LYS A 245 -1.19 9.27 -0.26
CA LYS A 245 -2.21 10.32 -0.33
C LYS A 245 -3.58 9.73 -0.04
N SER A 246 -4.43 10.50 0.62
CA SER A 246 -5.85 10.17 0.87
C SER A 246 -6.72 11.38 0.61
N VAL A 247 -7.95 11.15 0.19
CA VAL A 247 -8.98 12.19 0.14
C VAL A 247 -9.66 12.24 1.49
N LEU A 248 -9.69 13.42 2.11
CA LEU A 248 -10.44 13.72 3.31
C LEU A 248 -11.65 14.56 2.92
N SER A 249 -12.86 14.08 3.25
CA SER A 249 -14.10 14.83 3.15
C SER A 249 -14.59 15.20 4.54
N THR A 250 -14.84 16.48 4.76
CA THR A 250 -15.38 17.01 6.02
C THR A 250 -16.77 17.56 5.76
N VAL A 251 -17.73 17.14 6.58
CA VAL A 251 -19.12 17.62 6.54
C VAL A 251 -19.52 18.12 7.93
N ALA A 252 -20.08 19.32 7.98
CA ALA A 252 -20.68 19.86 9.20
C ALA A 252 -22.19 19.63 9.16
N PHE A 253 -22.75 19.08 10.23
CA PHE A 253 -24.19 18.86 10.34
C PHE A 253 -24.68 19.15 11.76
N THR A 254 -25.96 19.53 11.87
CA THR A 254 -26.61 19.77 13.16
C THR A 254 -27.56 18.61 13.45
N PRO A 255 -27.27 17.75 14.43
CA PRO A 255 -28.09 16.60 14.78
C PRO A 255 -29.39 17.02 15.49
N SER A 256 -30.43 16.20 15.32
CA SER A 256 -31.74 16.31 15.97
C SER A 256 -32.02 15.00 16.72
N TYR A 257 -32.94 15.03 17.69
CA TYR A 257 -33.48 13.81 18.32
C TYR A 257 -33.94 12.74 17.31
N LEU A 258 -34.43 13.15 16.13
CA LEU A 258 -34.86 12.23 15.06
C LEU A 258 -33.71 11.44 14.41
N HIS A 259 -32.47 11.89 14.62
CA HIS A 259 -31.27 11.27 14.05
C HIS A 259 -30.62 10.25 15.00
N HIS A 260 -31.16 10.07 16.21
CA HIS A 260 -30.70 9.02 17.12
C HIS A 260 -30.95 7.62 16.51
N GLU A 261 -29.97 6.72 16.61
CA GLU A 261 -29.97 5.38 16.01
C GLU A 261 -30.15 5.36 14.47
N LYS A 262 -29.88 6.49 13.80
CA LYS A 262 -29.81 6.52 12.33
C LYS A 262 -28.38 6.26 11.86
N ASN A 263 -28.26 5.52 10.77
CA ASN A 263 -26.97 5.25 10.14
C ASN A 263 -26.60 6.38 9.19
N ILE A 264 -25.35 6.81 9.30
CA ILE A 264 -24.68 7.63 8.30
C ILE A 264 -23.78 6.72 7.50
N THR A 265 -23.80 6.88 6.18
CA THR A 265 -22.89 6.18 5.28
C THR A 265 -21.96 7.17 4.61
N CYS A 266 -20.66 6.88 4.66
CA CYS A 266 -19.70 7.45 3.74
C CYS A 266 -19.33 6.40 2.70
N THR A 267 -19.44 6.76 1.42
CA THR A 267 -19.15 5.89 0.27
C THR A 267 -17.96 6.46 -0.49
N ALA A 268 -16.93 5.65 -0.68
CA ALA A 268 -15.77 5.95 -1.52
C ALA A 268 -15.92 5.27 -2.88
N VAL A 269 -15.95 6.07 -3.95
CA VAL A 269 -16.10 5.63 -5.34
C VAL A 269 -14.75 5.72 -6.04
N TYR A 270 -14.15 4.57 -6.33
CA TYR A 270 -12.85 4.46 -6.99
C TYR A 270 -13.03 4.27 -8.51
N PRO A 271 -12.46 5.14 -9.35
CA PRO A 271 -12.43 4.94 -10.79
C PRO A 271 -11.43 3.83 -11.16
N VAL A 272 -11.89 2.84 -11.91
CA VAL A 272 -11.11 1.67 -12.35
C VAL A 272 -11.36 1.43 -13.84
N GLY A 273 -10.51 2.03 -14.68
CA GLY A 273 -10.69 2.00 -16.14
C GLY A 273 -12.02 2.67 -16.52
N ALA A 274 -12.93 1.89 -17.14
CA ALA A 274 -14.26 2.37 -17.53
C ALA A 274 -15.36 2.05 -16.50
N SER A 275 -15.02 1.52 -15.32
CA SER A 275 -15.97 1.12 -14.28
C SER A 275 -15.61 1.75 -12.93
N ASN A 276 -16.56 1.74 -12.00
CA ASN A 276 -16.37 2.25 -10.65
C ASN A 276 -16.48 1.11 -9.62
N LYS A 277 -15.62 1.14 -8.61
CA LYS A 277 -15.68 0.25 -7.45
C LYS A 277 -15.98 1.07 -6.21
N THR A 278 -16.93 0.63 -5.41
CA THR A 278 -17.35 1.35 -4.21
C THR A 278 -16.97 0.60 -2.94
N ALA A 279 -16.66 1.34 -1.89
CA ALA A 279 -16.56 0.82 -0.53
C ALA A 279 -17.26 1.80 0.41
N GLU A 280 -17.97 1.26 1.40
CA GLU A 280 -18.84 2.04 2.27
C GLU A 280 -18.51 1.80 3.74
N HIS A 281 -18.67 2.83 4.56
CA HIS A 281 -18.61 2.72 6.01
C HIS A 281 -19.89 3.28 6.61
N ASN A 282 -20.60 2.42 7.35
CA ASN A 282 -21.82 2.77 8.07
C ASN A 282 -21.52 3.03 9.55
N MET A 283 -21.91 4.20 10.05
CA MET A 283 -21.81 4.54 11.47
C MET A 283 -23.19 4.90 12.02
N MET A 284 -23.54 4.31 13.16
CA MET A 284 -24.77 4.63 13.87
C MET A 284 -24.58 5.87 14.74
N LEU A 285 -25.45 6.86 14.58
CA LEU A 285 -25.44 8.07 15.39
C LEU A 285 -26.01 7.82 16.78
N ASN A 286 -25.26 8.23 17.80
CA ASN A 286 -25.74 8.31 19.18
C ASN A 286 -25.87 9.78 19.57
N VAL A 287 -27.07 10.34 19.37
CA VAL A 287 -27.37 11.75 19.71
C VAL A 287 -27.81 11.84 21.16
N SER A 288 -27.13 12.67 21.94
CA SER A 288 -27.50 13.00 23.32
C SER A 288 -28.38 14.26 23.37
N CYS A 289 -29.36 14.27 24.28
CA CYS A 289 -30.23 15.43 24.49
C CYS A 289 -29.42 16.62 25.02
N LYS A 290 -29.80 17.82 24.58
CA LYS A 290 -29.26 19.06 25.13
C LYS A 290 -29.92 19.30 26.50
N THR A 291 -29.15 19.22 27.57
CA THR A 291 -29.57 19.58 28.95
C THR A 291 -29.74 21.08 29.10
#